data_AF-A0A6V7JA51-F1
#
_entry.id   AF-A0A6V7JA51-F1
#
_cell.length_a   1.000
_cell.length_b   1.000
_cell.length_c   1.000
_cell.angle_alpha   90.00
_cell.angle_beta   90.00
_cell.angle_gamma   90.00
#
_symmetry.space_group_name_H-M   'P 1'
#
loop_
_entity.id
_entity.type
_entity.pdbx_description
1 polymer ?
#
loop_
_entity_poly.entity_id
_entity_poly.type
_entity_poly.pdbx_seq_one_letter_code
_entity_poly.pdbx_strand_id
1 'polypeptide(L)' 'TPMIRIEDQLVGARIGESMTLECLSEAFPKSINYWTKDKDEIIAQGMYI' A
#
# COMPACT_ATOMS: atom_id res chain seq x y z
N THR A 1 13.18 -13.49 -8.25
CA THR A 1 13.15 -12.53 -7.12
C THR A 1 11.95 -11.63 -7.28
N PRO A 2 11.22 -11.26 -6.22
CA PRO A 2 10.11 -10.33 -6.34
C PRO A 2 10.64 -8.91 -6.62
N MET A 3 9.92 -8.15 -7.42
CA MET A 3 10.17 -6.73 -7.65
C MET A 3 9.03 -5.92 -7.06
N ILE A 4 9.35 -4.87 -6.31
CA ILE A 4 8.39 -3.93 -5.75
C ILE A 4 8.73 -2.55 -6.28
N ARG A 5 7.73 -1.84 -6.80
CA ARG A 5 7.85 -0.46 -7.28
C ARG A 5 6.78 0.42 -6.66
N ILE A 6 7.21 1.57 -6.18
CA ILE A 6 6.38 2.63 -5.61
C ILE A 6 6.82 3.91 -6.30
N GLU A 7 5.93 4.50 -7.10
CA GLU A 7 6.23 5.73 -7.83
C GLU A 7 6.36 6.91 -6.84
N ASP A 8 5.37 7.08 -5.96
CA ASP A 8 5.34 8.16 -4.98
C ASP A 8 5.74 7.67 -3.58
N GLN A 9 6.98 7.99 -3.18
CA GLN A 9 7.51 7.65 -1.85
C GLN A 9 6.88 8.48 -0.72
N LEU A 10 6.31 9.63 -1.05
CA LEU A 10 5.65 10.53 -0.13
C LEU A 10 4.48 11.21 -0.82
N VAL A 11 3.28 11.00 -0.28
CA VAL A 11 2.07 11.70 -0.71
C VAL A 11 1.50 12.49 0.46
N GLY A 12 0.91 13.65 0.15
CA GLY A 12 0.24 14.51 1.12
C GLY A 12 -1.22 14.70 0.74
N ALA A 13 -2.10 14.76 1.74
CA ALA A 13 -3.51 15.09 1.57
C ALA A 13 -3.90 16.17 2.57
N ARG A 14 -4.83 17.05 2.21
CA ARG A 14 -5.41 17.99 3.17
C ARG A 14 -6.45 17.28 4.05
N ILE A 15 -6.83 17.92 5.14
CA ILE A 15 -7.92 17.44 5.99
C ILE A 15 -9.21 17.37 5.15
N GLY A 16 -9.82 16.20 5.09
CA GLY A 16 -11.05 15.93 4.33
C GLY A 16 -10.82 15.50 2.87
N GLU A 17 -9.58 15.44 2.40
CA GLU A 17 -9.26 14.90 1.07
C GLU A 17 -8.94 13.40 1.14
N SER A 18 -9.33 12.68 0.10
CA SER A 18 -8.96 11.28 -0.11
C SER A 18 -7.64 11.18 -0.88
N MET A 19 -6.84 10.16 -0.56
CA MET A 19 -5.59 9.85 -1.24
C MET A 19 -5.50 8.36 -1.52
N THR A 20 -4.79 8.01 -2.59
CA THR A 20 -4.53 6.62 -2.98
C THR A 20 -3.04 6.34 -2.83
N LEU A 21 -2.71 5.23 -2.17
CA LEU A 21 -1.35 4.68 -2.15
C LEU A 21 -1.27 3.53 -3.15
N GLU A 22 -0.27 3.55 -4.02
CA GLU A 22 -0.06 2.54 -5.05
C GLU A 22 1.28 1.80 -4.86
N CYS A 23 1.25 0.50 -5.08
CA CYS A 23 2.42 -0.36 -5.04
C CYS A 23 2.28 -1.45 -6.09
N LEU A 24 3.28 -1.58 -6.95
CA LEU A 24 3.34 -2.60 -8.00
C LEU A 24 4.25 -3.74 -7.55
N SER A 25 3.73 -4.95 -7.51
CA SER A 25 4.46 -6.17 -7.17
C SER A 25 4.52 -7.12 -8.36
N GLU A 26 5.74 -7.54 -8.72
CA GLU A 26 5.97 -8.58 -9.72
C GLU A 26 6.67 -9.76 -9.06
N ALA A 27 6.00 -10.91 -9.01
CA ALA A 27 6.55 -12.12 -8.38
C ALA A 27 6.00 -13.40 -9.04
N PHE A 28 6.81 -14.46 -9.05
CA PHE A 28 6.39 -15.81 -9.41
C PHE A 28 6.85 -16.82 -8.33
N PRO A 29 5.95 -17.64 -7.75
CA PRO A 29 4.49 -17.62 -7.95
C PRO A 29 3.86 -16.30 -7.45
N LYS A 30 2.57 -16.10 -7.74
CA LYS A 30 1.84 -14.88 -7.35
C LYS A 30 2.02 -14.61 -5.84
N SER A 31 2.42 -13.39 -5.49
CA SER A 31 2.63 -12.96 -4.11
C SER A 31 1.31 -12.66 -3.39
N ILE A 32 1.34 -12.76 -2.07
CA ILE A 32 0.33 -12.19 -1.17
C ILE A 32 0.91 -10.86 -0.67
N ASN A 33 0.19 -9.76 -0.87
CA ASN A 33 0.64 -8.41 -0.49
C ASN A 33 -0.35 -7.81 0.50
N TYR A 34 0.16 -7.14 1.53
CA TYR A 34 -0.65 -6.44 2.54
C TYR A 34 0.00 -5.10 2.86
N TRP A 35 -0.84 -4.12 3.20
CA TRP A 35 -0.38 -2.83 3.71
C TRP A 35 -0.19 -2.92 5.21
N THR A 36 0.84 -2.26 5.74
CA THR A 36 1.03 -2.07 7.17
C THR A 36 1.03 -0.59 7.52
N LYS A 37 0.54 -0.28 8.72
CA LYS A 37 0.70 1.02 9.35
C LYS A 37 1.61 0.85 10.57
N ASP A 38 2.51 1.81 10.79
CA ASP A 38 3.43 1.80 11.93
C ASP A 38 4.17 0.45 12.10
N LYS A 39 4.52 0.06 13.34
CA LYS A 39 5.27 -1.18 13.63
C LYS A 39 4.35 -2.41 13.61
N ASP A 40 4.00 -2.84 12.39
CA ASP A 40 3.40 -4.15 12.06
C ASP A 40 1.88 -4.28 12.19
N GLU A 41 1.12 -3.17 12.25
CA GLU A 41 -0.34 -3.26 12.16
C GLU A 41 -0.76 -3.47 10.70
N ILE A 42 -1.35 -4.62 10.39
CA ILE A 42 -1.85 -4.91 9.05
C ILE A 42 -3.14 -4.12 8.79
N ILE A 43 -3.15 -3.33 7.73
CA ILE A 43 -4.35 -2.63 7.26
C ILE A 43 -5.18 -3.62 6.44
N ALA A 44 -6.32 -4.02 6.99
CA ALA A 44 -7.27 -4.85 6.26
C ALA A 44 -7.85 -4.09 5.05
N GLN A 45 -7.83 -4.72 3.88
CA GLN A 45 -8.50 -4.20 2.69
C GLN A 45 -10.02 -4.18 2.93
N GLY A 46 -10.61 -2.99 3.06
CA GLY A 46 -12.06 -2.81 3.13
C GLY A 46 -12.63 -2.06 4.34
N MET A 47 -11.81 -1.45 5.20
CA MET A 47 -12.33 -0.61 6.30
C MET A 47 -12.19 0.89 5.99
N TYR A 48 -12.95 1.32 4.99
CA TYR A 48 -13.51 2.68 4.93
C TYR A 48 -15.02 2.49 4.84
N ILE A 49 -15.69 2.53 5.99
CA ILE A 49 -17.10 2.91 6.11
C ILE A 49 -17.17 4.42 6.17
#